data_AF-A0A2K3JQI3-F1
#
_entry.id   AF-A0A2K3JQI3-F1
#
_cell.length_a   1.000
_cell.length_b   1.000
_cell.length_c   1.000
_cell.angle_alpha   90.00
_cell.angle_beta   90.00
_cell.angle_gamma   90.00
#
_symmetry.space_group_name_H-M   'P 1'
#
loop_
_entity.id
_entity.type
_entity.pdbx_description
1 polymer ?
#
loop_
_entity_poly.entity_id
_entity_poly.type
_entity_poly.pdbx_seq_one_letter_code
_entity_poly.pdbx_strand_id
1 'polypeptide(L)'
;MEHKGIPYPKDQPMGVYSSIWNADNWATQGGRVKTDWSHAPFIATYKSFEINACECPVSVAAMDNTKRCSSSEDKKYWWDEPNLSVLNLHQSHQLMWVRNHHMVYDYCNDGSRFPVTPVECVHHHHS
;
A
#
# COMPACT_ATOMS: atom_id res chain seq x y z
N MET A 1 -4.79 -15.17 -2.67
CA MET A 1 -4.93 -15.29 -1.20
C MET A 1 -6.37 -15.14 -0.72
N GLU A 2 -7.29 -14.58 -1.52
CA GLU A 2 -8.71 -14.47 -1.15
C GLU A 2 -9.37 -15.82 -0.86
N HIS A 3 -9.00 -16.89 -1.60
CA HIS A 3 -9.47 -18.25 -1.32
C HIS A 3 -9.05 -18.76 0.07
N LYS A 4 -8.10 -18.10 0.73
CA LYS A 4 -7.67 -18.35 2.11
C LYS A 4 -8.40 -17.45 3.13
N GLY A 5 -9.41 -16.69 2.69
CA GLY A 5 -10.23 -15.81 3.53
C GLY A 5 -9.62 -14.44 3.83
N ILE A 6 -8.50 -14.07 3.19
CA ILE A 6 -7.84 -12.79 3.42
C ILE A 6 -8.50 -11.71 2.54
N PRO A 7 -9.05 -10.63 3.14
CA PRO A 7 -9.62 -9.53 2.36
C PRO A 7 -8.55 -8.85 1.49
N TYR A 8 -8.96 -8.43 0.29
CA TYR A 8 -8.10 -7.71 -0.65
C TYR A 8 -8.87 -6.50 -1.22
N PRO A 9 -8.24 -5.32 -1.38
CA PRO A 9 -8.91 -4.12 -1.87
C PRO A 9 -9.17 -4.21 -3.38
N LYS A 10 -10.24 -4.89 -3.79
CA LYS A 10 -10.65 -5.05 -5.19
C LYS A 10 -11.92 -4.31 -5.59
N ASP A 11 -12.93 -4.30 -4.71
CA ASP A 11 -14.31 -3.90 -5.08
C ASP A 11 -14.71 -2.53 -4.54
N GLN A 12 -13.82 -1.87 -3.79
CA GLN A 12 -14.08 -0.57 -3.17
C GLN A 12 -13.24 0.48 -3.88
N PRO A 13 -13.84 1.38 -4.67
CA PRO A 13 -13.14 2.51 -5.26
C PRO A 13 -12.48 3.37 -4.19
N MET A 14 -11.27 3.87 -4.48
CA MET A 14 -10.48 4.68 -3.54
C MET A 14 -10.18 6.06 -4.10
N GLY A 15 -10.05 7.04 -3.21
CA GLY A 15 -9.49 8.36 -3.52
C GLY A 15 -8.03 8.45 -3.11
N VAL A 16 -7.27 9.34 -3.78
CA VAL A 16 -5.90 9.68 -3.39
C VAL A 16 -5.95 10.89 -2.46
N TYR A 17 -5.31 10.79 -1.30
CA TYR A 17 -5.29 11.83 -0.28
C TYR A 17 -3.85 12.17 0.13
N SER A 18 -3.59 13.44 0.42
CA SER A 18 -2.32 13.91 0.97
C SER A 18 -2.59 14.88 2.11
N SER A 19 -1.86 14.77 3.21
CA SER A 19 -1.99 15.65 4.38
C SER A 19 -0.67 15.77 5.13
N ILE A 20 -0.47 16.93 5.75
CA ILE A 20 0.53 17.16 6.81
C ILE A 20 -0.25 17.46 8.09
N TRP A 21 0.00 16.69 9.14
CA TRP A 21 -0.74 16.80 10.40
C TRP A 21 0.12 16.36 11.59
N ASN A 22 -0.25 16.81 12.79
CA ASN A 22 0.46 16.45 14.02
C ASN A 22 -0.02 15.08 14.57
N ALA A 23 0.91 14.14 14.72
CA ALA A 23 0.67 12.79 15.22
C ALA A 23 1.52 12.44 16.47
N ASP A 24 1.66 13.40 17.39
CA ASP A 24 2.46 13.32 18.63
C ASP A 24 2.29 12.03 19.46
N ASN A 25 1.12 11.40 19.40
CA ASN A 25 0.84 10.20 20.19
C ASN A 25 1.59 8.96 19.72
N TRP A 26 2.11 8.93 18.48
CA TRP A 26 2.75 7.72 17.94
C TRP A 26 3.88 7.95 16.93
N ALA A 27 3.93 9.09 16.23
CA ALA A 27 4.79 9.26 15.06
C ALA A 27 6.30 9.15 15.34
N THR A 28 6.80 9.83 16.37
CA THR A 28 8.25 9.88 16.65
C THR A 28 8.59 9.07 17.89
N GLN A 29 9.40 8.01 17.71
CA GLN A 29 9.78 7.06 18.76
C GLN A 29 8.58 6.48 19.54
N GLY A 30 7.51 6.12 18.84
CA GLY A 30 6.28 5.63 19.47
C GLY A 30 5.57 6.70 20.32
N GLY A 31 5.72 7.98 19.98
CA GLY A 31 5.08 9.11 20.65
C GLY A 31 5.87 9.70 21.83
N ARG A 32 7.11 9.27 22.05
CA ARG A 32 7.98 9.82 23.11
C ARG A 32 8.47 11.23 22.81
N VAL A 33 8.74 11.52 21.54
CA VAL A 33 9.19 12.85 21.10
C VAL A 33 7.98 13.59 20.54
N LYS A 34 7.70 14.78 21.10
CA LYS A 34 6.58 15.64 20.73
C LYS A 34 7.03 16.73 19.76
N THR A 35 6.08 17.27 19.01
CA THR A 35 6.30 18.36 18.08
C THR A 35 6.74 19.62 18.82
N ASP A 36 7.91 20.12 18.46
CA ASP A 36 8.36 21.43 18.91
C ASP A 36 7.86 22.52 17.96
N TRP A 37 6.77 23.17 18.36
CA TRP A 37 6.10 24.21 17.57
C TRP A 37 6.92 25.49 17.38
N SER A 38 8.04 25.66 18.11
CA SER A 38 8.94 26.79 17.85
C SER A 38 9.65 26.70 16.49
N HIS A 39 9.71 25.50 15.90
CA HIS A 39 10.26 25.26 14.56
C HIS A 39 9.21 25.41 13.43
N ALA A 40 7.99 25.85 13.74
CA ALA A 40 6.98 26.12 12.73
C ALA A 40 7.40 27.29 11.81
N PRO A 41 6.95 27.31 10.53
CA PRO A 41 6.02 26.37 9.90
C PRO A 41 6.67 25.07 9.39
N PHE A 42 5.93 23.96 9.52
CA PHE A 42 6.29 22.68 8.89
C PHE A 42 5.74 22.65 7.46
N ILE A 43 6.61 22.56 6.46
CA ILE A 43 6.25 22.69 5.05
C ILE A 43 6.54 21.39 4.30
N ALA A 44 5.52 20.80 3.67
CA ALA A 44 5.64 19.72 2.71
C ALA A 44 5.33 20.24 1.30
N THR A 45 6.21 19.97 0.33
CA THR A 45 6.04 20.39 -1.07
C THR A 45 5.78 19.17 -1.94
N TYR A 46 4.73 19.22 -2.76
CA TYR A 46 4.33 18.14 -3.66
C TYR A 46 4.41 18.62 -5.11
N LYS A 47 4.82 17.73 -6.01
CA LYS A 47 4.91 17.96 -7.46
C LYS A 47 4.50 16.68 -8.20
N SER A 48 4.22 16.80 -9.50
CA SER A 48 3.94 15.68 -10.40
C SER A 48 2.70 14.87 -10.00
N PHE A 49 1.53 15.51 -9.98
CA PHE A 49 0.24 14.86 -9.71
C PHE A 49 -0.28 14.09 -10.95
N GLU A 50 0.40 13.00 -11.29
CA GLU A 50 -0.03 12.10 -12.37
C GLU A 50 -0.87 10.96 -11.80
N ILE A 51 -2.10 10.81 -12.31
CA ILE A 51 -3.01 9.73 -11.94
C ILE A 51 -3.35 8.96 -13.21
N ASN A 52 -2.78 7.76 -13.34
CA ASN A 52 -3.14 6.80 -14.38
C ASN A 52 -3.93 5.66 -13.72
N ALA A 53 -5.26 5.75 -13.80
CA ALA A 53 -6.16 4.88 -13.07
C ALA A 53 -7.43 4.58 -13.89
N CYS A 54 -8.15 3.53 -13.50
CA CYS A 54 -9.52 3.34 -13.94
C CYS A 54 -10.48 4.19 -13.08
N GLU A 55 -11.21 5.09 -13.72
CA GLU A 55 -12.13 6.01 -13.04
C GLU A 55 -13.44 5.31 -12.62
N CYS A 56 -13.82 5.50 -11.35
CA CYS A 56 -15.03 4.96 -10.75
C CYS A 56 -15.93 6.10 -10.26
N PRO A 57 -16.93 6.54 -11.05
CA PRO A 57 -17.84 7.60 -10.63
C PRO A 57 -18.66 7.20 -9.41
N VAL A 58 -18.86 8.13 -8.47
CA VAL A 58 -19.63 7.91 -7.23
C VAL A 58 -21.11 7.65 -7.52
N SER A 59 -21.63 8.14 -8.65
CA SER A 59 -23.01 7.93 -9.08
C SER A 59 -23.31 6.52 -9.59
N VAL A 60 -22.29 5.67 -9.72
CA VAL A 60 -22.40 4.31 -10.26
C VAL A 60 -22.29 3.31 -9.11
N ALA A 61 -23.12 2.27 -9.12
CA ALA A 61 -23.07 1.22 -8.11
C ALA A 61 -21.68 0.56 -8.09
N ALA A 62 -21.20 0.17 -6.90
CA ALA A 62 -19.86 -0.40 -6.74
C ALA A 62 -19.59 -1.59 -7.67
N MET A 63 -20.57 -2.50 -7.84
CA MET A 63 -20.46 -3.63 -8.76
C MET A 63 -20.24 -3.24 -10.22
N ASP A 64 -20.86 -2.14 -10.67
CA ASP A 64 -20.72 -1.67 -12.04
C ASP A 64 -19.38 -0.94 -12.22
N ASN A 65 -18.88 -0.26 -11.18
CA ASN A 65 -17.53 0.27 -11.16
C ASN A 65 -16.46 -0.85 -11.22
N THR A 66 -16.64 -1.92 -10.45
CA THR A 66 -15.77 -3.10 -10.53
C THR A 66 -15.75 -3.67 -11.96
N LYS A 67 -16.90 -3.84 -12.60
CA LYS A 67 -16.97 -4.32 -14.00
C LYS A 67 -16.27 -3.39 -14.99
N ARG A 68 -16.34 -2.07 -14.79
CA ARG A 68 -15.68 -1.07 -15.68
C ARG A 68 -14.16 -1.13 -15.57
N CYS A 69 -13.65 -1.42 -14.39
CA CYS A 69 -12.22 -1.51 -14.10
C CYS A 69 -11.65 -2.92 -14.15
N SER A 70 -12.51 -3.91 -14.44
CA SER A 70 -12.06 -5.26 -14.76
C SER A 70 -11.44 -5.27 -16.15
N SER A 71 -10.22 -5.78 -16.29
CA SER A 71 -9.60 -6.01 -17.59
C SER A 71 -10.49 -6.91 -18.45
N SER A 72 -10.78 -6.50 -19.69
CA SER A 72 -11.56 -7.26 -20.68
C SER A 72 -10.83 -7.25 -22.04
N GLU A 73 -11.26 -8.08 -23.00
CA GLU A 73 -10.63 -8.15 -24.33
C GLU A 73 -10.54 -6.77 -25.02
N ASP A 74 -11.51 -5.89 -24.77
CA ASP A 74 -11.57 -4.53 -25.34
C ASP A 74 -10.93 -3.43 -24.47
N LYS A 75 -10.57 -3.75 -23.22
CA LYS A 75 -9.97 -2.80 -22.26
C LYS A 75 -8.86 -3.47 -21.48
N LYS A 76 -7.64 -3.26 -21.94
CA LYS A 76 -6.43 -3.76 -21.31
C LYS A 76 -5.68 -2.61 -20.66
N TYR A 77 -5.68 -2.56 -19.33
CA TYR A 77 -4.83 -1.64 -18.61
C TYR A 77 -3.41 -2.18 -18.57
N TRP A 78 -2.41 -1.30 -18.68
CA TRP A 78 -1.01 -1.73 -18.73
C TRP A 78 -0.58 -2.46 -17.46
N TRP A 79 -1.17 -2.13 -16.30
CA TRP A 79 -0.87 -2.76 -15.01
C TRP A 79 -1.45 -4.17 -14.85
N ASP A 80 -2.41 -4.57 -15.68
CA ASP A 80 -3.00 -5.91 -15.69
C ASP A 80 -2.24 -6.89 -16.61
N GLU A 81 -1.14 -6.45 -17.23
CA GLU A 81 -0.30 -7.30 -18.06
C GLU A 81 0.32 -8.46 -17.25
N PRO A 82 0.39 -9.70 -17.79
CA PRO A 82 0.89 -10.85 -17.05
C PRO A 82 2.31 -10.69 -16.49
N ASN A 83 3.16 -9.92 -17.17
CA ASN A 83 4.53 -9.63 -16.72
C ASN A 83 4.60 -8.69 -15.50
N LEU A 84 3.51 -8.02 -15.13
CA LEU A 84 3.39 -7.19 -13.93
C LEU A 84 2.68 -7.88 -12.77
N SER A 85 2.18 -9.10 -12.99
CA SER A 85 1.56 -9.91 -11.93
C SER A 85 2.56 -10.34 -10.84
N VAL A 86 3.86 -10.32 -11.15
CA VAL A 86 4.95 -10.67 -10.24
C VAL A 86 6.13 -9.73 -10.49
N LEU A 87 6.88 -9.41 -9.44
CA LEU A 87 8.14 -8.68 -9.57
C LEU A 87 9.16 -9.49 -10.39
N ASN A 88 9.93 -8.82 -11.23
CA ASN A 88 11.05 -9.47 -11.89
C ASN A 88 12.20 -9.77 -10.89
N LEU A 89 13.20 -10.54 -11.32
CA LEU A 89 14.32 -10.96 -10.48
C LEU A 89 15.08 -9.77 -9.86
N HIS A 90 15.32 -8.73 -10.66
CA HIS A 90 16.05 -7.55 -10.21
C HIS A 90 15.26 -6.76 -9.15
N GLN A 91 13.97 -6.53 -9.39
CA GLN A 91 13.06 -5.89 -8.44
C GLN A 91 12.95 -6.68 -7.13
N SER A 92 12.90 -8.02 -7.23
CA SER A 92 12.86 -8.91 -6.06
C SER A 92 14.13 -8.78 -5.22
N HIS A 93 15.31 -8.75 -5.85
CA HIS A 93 16.57 -8.53 -5.15
C HIS A 93 16.66 -7.15 -4.49
N GLN A 94 16.16 -6.10 -5.15
CA GLN A 94 16.09 -4.75 -4.57
C GLN A 94 15.18 -4.73 -3.33
N LEU A 95 14.01 -5.37 -3.41
CA LEU A 95 13.10 -5.49 -2.27
C LEU A 95 13.75 -6.24 -1.10
N MET A 96 14.46 -7.35 -1.36
CA MET A 96 15.21 -8.09 -0.34
C MET A 96 16.30 -7.23 0.29
N TRP A 97 17.05 -6.47 -0.51
CA TRP A 97 18.10 -5.60 -0.01
C TRP A 97 17.54 -4.50 0.92
N VAL A 98 16.43 -3.86 0.53
CA VAL A 98 15.74 -2.86 1.37
C VAL A 98 15.24 -3.48 2.67
N ARG A 99 14.65 -4.68 2.62
CA ARG A 99 14.21 -5.42 3.81
C ARG A 99 15.37 -5.72 4.76
N ASN A 100 16.52 -6.16 4.23
CA ASN A 100 17.67 -6.53 5.05
C ASN A 100 18.42 -5.33 5.67
N HIS A 101 18.40 -4.16 5.02
CA HIS A 101 19.25 -3.03 5.43
C HIS A 101 18.50 -1.82 5.98
N HIS A 102 17.21 -1.67 5.68
CA HIS A 102 16.44 -0.45 5.99
C HIS A 102 15.10 -0.69 6.69
N MET A 103 14.65 -1.94 6.84
CA MET A 103 13.40 -2.24 7.53
C MET A 103 13.61 -2.25 9.05
N VAL A 104 12.93 -1.34 9.75
CA VAL A 104 13.03 -1.20 11.22
C VAL A 104 11.84 -1.82 11.96
N TYR A 105 10.74 -2.10 11.27
CA TYR A 105 9.55 -2.75 11.81
C TYR A 105 8.87 -3.57 10.72
N ASP A 106 8.41 -4.77 11.07
CA ASP A 106 7.64 -5.66 10.20
C ASP A 106 6.58 -6.37 11.03
N TYR A 107 5.32 -6.17 10.69
CA TYR A 107 4.20 -6.77 11.41
C TYR A 107 4.14 -8.30 11.25
N CYS A 108 4.70 -8.85 10.16
CA CYS A 108 4.79 -10.29 9.95
C CYS A 108 5.69 -10.99 10.98
N ASN A 109 6.68 -10.26 11.51
CA ASN A 109 7.67 -10.74 12.48
C ASN A 109 7.38 -10.25 13.91
N ASP A 110 6.29 -9.51 14.13
CA ASP A 110 5.88 -9.01 15.43
C ASP A 110 5.08 -10.07 16.20
N GLY A 111 5.80 -11.03 16.79
CA GLY A 111 5.20 -12.10 17.59
C GLY A 111 4.49 -11.62 18.88
N SER A 112 4.75 -10.37 19.30
CA SER A 112 4.07 -9.78 20.46
C SER A 112 2.64 -9.34 20.11
N ARG A 113 2.48 -8.76 18.91
CA ARG A 113 1.19 -8.32 18.39
C ARG A 113 0.41 -9.44 17.73
N PHE A 114 1.11 -10.33 17.02
CA PHE A 114 0.55 -11.46 16.29
C PHE A 114 1.19 -12.76 16.77
N PRO A 115 0.62 -13.40 17.83
CA PRO A 115 1.13 -14.68 18.31
C PRO A 115 1.09 -15.80 17.26
N VAL A 116 0.19 -15.67 16.28
CA VAL A 116 0.13 -16.51 15.08
C VAL A 116 0.42 -15.61 13.88
N THR A 117 1.42 -15.97 13.09
CA THR A 117 1.82 -15.22 11.90
C THR A 117 0.64 -15.06 10.93
N PRO A 118 0.36 -13.83 10.46
CA PRO A 118 -0.71 -13.59 9.49
C PRO A 118 -0.54 -14.43 8.22
N VAL A 119 -1.65 -14.93 7.67
CA VAL A 119 -1.65 -15.95 6.60
C VAL A 119 -1.00 -15.44 5.30
N GLU A 120 -1.08 -14.14 5.04
CA GLU A 120 -0.47 -13.49 3.89
C GLU A 120 1.07 -13.48 3.97
N CYS A 121 1.63 -13.43 5.19
CA CYS A 121 3.07 -13.37 5.41
C CYS A 121 3.79 -14.69 5.09
N VAL A 122 3.09 -15.82 5.22
CA VAL A 122 3.68 -17.17 5.03
C VAL A 122 4.16 -17.41 3.59
N HIS A 123 3.65 -16.64 2.62
CA HIS A 123 4.02 -16.76 1.19
C HIS A 123 5.03 -15.70 0.73
N HIS A 124 5.44 -14.79 1.60
CA HIS A 124 6.39 -13.71 1.27
C HIS A 124 7.84 -14.00 1.70
N HIS A 125 8.12 -15.20 2.20
CA HIS A 125 9.49 -15.66 2.41
C HIS A 125 10.15 -15.99 1.08
N HIS A 126 10.71 -14.97 0.44
CA HIS A 126 11.78 -15.15 -0.52
C HIS A 126 13.05 -15.50 0.26
N SER A 127 13.34 -16.80 0.35
CA SER A 127 14.67 -17.31 0.72
C SER A 127 15.69 -16.95 -0.36
#